data_AF-A0AA39MDY9-F1
#
_entry.id   AF-A0AA39MDY9-F1
#
_cell.length_a   1.000
_cell.length_b   1.000
_cell.length_c   1.000
_cell.angle_alpha   90.00
_cell.angle_beta   90.00
_cell.angle_gamma   90.00
#
_symmetry.space_group_name_H-M   'P 1'
#
loop_
_entity.id
_entity.type
_entity.pdbx_description
1 polymer ?
#
loop_
_entity_poly.entity_id
_entity_poly.type
_entity_poly.pdbx_seq_one_letter_code
_entity_poly.pdbx_strand_id
1 'polypeptide(L)'
;MAPPKKYLTLEAKQQSIRDKSKHYYERCSESHSGARKWSHVKRVGKTSALEIQTISRATVYYPKSMRVKLASPPPPADVFPKLSDEAKVLWDDFNYFIGGMSLTSFVKHLLKKYFRSDSKCQGQIAVFVEPLDELYQFQKSYGCIIAQSLRIEGPSARHHALEQEGQSIGRAVEWVEDIWHCAIDGLGNLRLAYNRKLMAWQRRV
;
A
#
# COMPACT_ATOMS: atom_id res chain seq x y z
N MET A 1 -34.42 -11.37 37.71
CA MET A 1 -33.58 -12.42 37.10
C MET A 1 -33.06 -11.90 35.76
N ALA A 2 -31.75 -11.83 35.56
CA ALA A 2 -31.15 -11.31 34.33
C ALA A 2 -31.17 -12.37 33.22
N PRO A 3 -31.33 -12.00 31.92
CA PRO A 3 -31.30 -12.95 30.83
C PRO A 3 -29.91 -13.60 30.70
N PRO A 4 -29.82 -14.92 30.39
CA PRO A 4 -28.53 -15.58 30.22
C PRO A 4 -27.76 -14.99 29.04
N LYS A 5 -26.50 -14.61 29.28
CA LYS A 5 -25.59 -14.11 28.25
C LYS A 5 -25.30 -15.23 27.25
N LYS A 6 -25.70 -15.04 25.99
CA LYS A 6 -25.50 -16.02 24.89
C LYS A 6 -24.03 -16.33 24.58
N TYR A 7 -23.10 -15.49 25.03
CA TYR A 7 -21.67 -15.68 24.86
C TYR A 7 -20.95 -15.26 26.14
N LEU A 8 -20.12 -16.15 26.68
CA LEU A 8 -19.41 -15.94 27.95
C LEU A 8 -18.18 -15.03 27.80
N THR A 9 -17.59 -14.95 26.60
CA THR A 9 -16.42 -14.11 26.31
C THR A 9 -16.56 -13.39 24.96
N LEU A 10 -15.86 -12.25 24.82
CA LEU A 10 -15.89 -11.42 23.61
C LEU A 10 -15.25 -12.15 22.41
N GLU A 11 -14.27 -13.01 22.66
CA GLU A 11 -13.65 -13.88 21.65
C GLU A 11 -14.63 -14.94 21.12
N ALA A 12 -15.45 -15.56 21.99
CA ALA A 12 -16.47 -16.53 21.54
C ALA A 12 -17.51 -15.88 20.61
N LYS A 13 -17.83 -14.60 20.85
CA LYS A 13 -18.70 -13.81 19.97
C LYS A 13 -18.04 -13.55 18.61
N GLN A 14 -16.75 -13.19 18.59
CA GLN A 14 -16.02 -12.93 17.35
C GLN A 14 -15.83 -14.20 16.52
N GLN A 15 -15.51 -15.33 17.16
CA GLN A 15 -15.37 -16.62 16.48
C GLN A 15 -16.71 -17.07 15.88
N SER A 16 -17.81 -16.94 16.63
CA SER A 16 -19.16 -17.21 16.10
C SER A 16 -19.51 -16.34 14.87
N ILE A 17 -18.97 -15.13 14.75
CA ILE A 17 -19.23 -14.25 13.60
C ILE A 17 -18.41 -14.70 12.40
N ARG A 18 -17.14 -15.09 12.61
CA ARG A 18 -16.27 -15.63 11.55
C ARG A 18 -16.84 -16.92 10.97
N ASP A 19 -17.30 -17.84 11.81
CA ASP A 19 -17.86 -19.12 11.37
C ASP A 19 -19.18 -18.94 10.59
N LYS A 20 -20.04 -18.01 11.02
CA LYS A 20 -21.26 -17.65 10.27
C LYS A 20 -20.97 -17.00 8.93
N SER A 21 -19.94 -16.16 8.86
CA SER A 21 -19.52 -15.51 7.62
C SER A 21 -18.99 -16.54 6.62
N LYS A 22 -18.13 -17.47 7.08
CA LYS A 22 -17.59 -18.55 6.25
C LYS A 22 -18.70 -19.41 5.64
N HIS A 23 -19.69 -19.79 6.45
CA HIS A 23 -20.83 -20.60 6.01
C HIS A 23 -21.78 -19.84 5.05
N TYR A 24 -21.84 -18.51 5.11
CA TYR A 24 -22.60 -17.67 4.18
C TYR A 24 -21.95 -17.63 2.80
N TYR A 25 -20.63 -17.52 2.73
CA TYR A 25 -19.90 -17.50 1.46
C TYR A 25 -19.84 -18.88 0.80
N GLU A 26 -19.65 -19.96 1.56
CA GLU A 26 -19.72 -21.35 1.02
C GLU A 26 -21.12 -21.68 0.46
N ARG A 27 -22.20 -21.23 1.11
CA ARG A 27 -23.57 -21.43 0.61
C ARG A 27 -23.90 -20.60 -0.63
N CYS A 28 -23.25 -19.45 -0.81
CA CYS A 28 -23.46 -18.57 -1.97
C CYS A 28 -22.59 -18.94 -3.19
N SER A 29 -21.43 -19.57 -3.00
CA SER A 29 -20.60 -20.04 -4.12
C SER A 29 -21.16 -21.29 -4.82
N GLU A 30 -21.98 -22.09 -4.15
CA GLU A 30 -22.57 -23.33 -4.72
C GLU A 30 -23.95 -23.12 -5.38
N SER A 31 -24.50 -21.90 -5.42
CA SER A 31 -25.89 -21.67 -5.85
C SER A 31 -26.08 -20.99 -7.23
N HIS A 32 -25.05 -20.91 -8.07
CA HIS A 32 -25.19 -20.43 -9.45
C HIS A 32 -25.59 -21.55 -10.45
N SER A 33 -26.60 -22.35 -10.10
CA SER A 33 -27.37 -23.15 -11.08
C SER A 33 -28.59 -23.81 -10.41
N GLY A 34 -29.69 -23.07 -10.29
CA GLY A 34 -30.95 -23.68 -9.87
C GLY A 34 -32.02 -22.65 -9.55
N ALA A 35 -33.01 -22.52 -10.44
CA ALA A 35 -34.21 -21.74 -10.20
C ALA A 35 -34.94 -22.25 -8.94
N ARG A 36 -34.83 -21.54 -7.82
CA ARG A 36 -35.60 -21.87 -6.61
C ARG A 36 -36.98 -21.20 -6.69
N LYS A 37 -37.98 -21.99 -7.06
CA LYS A 37 -39.39 -21.70 -6.76
C LYS A 37 -39.56 -21.67 -5.24
N TRP A 38 -40.05 -20.57 -4.68
CA TRP A 38 -40.46 -20.51 -3.28
C TRP A 38 -41.96 -20.78 -3.21
N SER A 39 -42.36 -21.86 -2.54
CA SER A 39 -43.73 -22.12 -2.13
C SER A 39 -43.85 -21.82 -0.64
N HIS A 40 -44.78 -20.92 -0.27
CA HIS A 40 -45.04 -20.60 1.13
C HIS A 40 -46.25 -21.42 1.60
N VAL A 41 -46.01 -22.41 2.45
CA VAL A 41 -47.07 -23.23 3.07
C VAL A 41 -47.50 -22.57 4.39
N LYS A 42 -48.78 -22.24 4.52
CA LYS A 42 -49.40 -21.91 5.82
C LYS A 42 -50.52 -22.91 6.10
N ARG A 43 -50.58 -23.43 7.34
CA ARG A 43 -51.73 -24.19 7.85
C ARG A 43 -52.80 -23.23 8.34
N VAL A 44 -54.05 -23.51 7.97
CA VAL A 44 -55.23 -22.82 8.50
C VAL A 44 -55.95 -23.78 9.46
N GLY A 45 -55.92 -23.49 10.76
CA GLY A 45 -56.81 -24.12 11.75
C GLY A 45 -56.56 -25.60 12.14
N LYS A 46 -57.50 -26.17 12.90
CA LYS A 46 -57.46 -27.50 13.56
C LYS A 46 -57.91 -28.68 12.65
N THR A 47 -57.60 -28.66 11.36
CA THR A 47 -57.91 -29.76 10.43
C THR A 47 -56.75 -30.02 9.47
N SER A 48 -56.53 -31.28 9.08
CA SER A 48 -55.39 -31.75 8.27
C SER A 48 -55.57 -31.53 6.75
N ALA A 49 -55.85 -30.30 6.32
CA ALA A 49 -55.95 -29.94 4.91
C ALA A 49 -54.90 -28.87 4.55
N LEU A 50 -54.25 -29.03 3.40
CA LEU A 50 -53.25 -28.10 2.85
C LEU A 50 -53.83 -27.43 1.60
N GLU A 51 -53.82 -26.10 1.55
CA GLU A 51 -54.27 -25.32 0.39
C GLU A 51 -53.06 -24.62 -0.27
N ILE A 52 -52.89 -24.82 -1.59
CA ILE A 52 -51.79 -24.24 -2.37
C ILE A 52 -52.35 -23.10 -3.22
N GLN A 53 -52.05 -21.85 -2.85
CA GLN A 53 -52.35 -20.69 -3.70
C GLN A 53 -51.21 -20.42 -4.68
N THR A 54 -51.51 -20.51 -5.97
CA THR A 54 -50.60 -20.17 -7.06
C THR A 54 -50.91 -18.75 -7.53
N ILE A 55 -50.01 -17.79 -7.28
CA ILE A 55 -50.17 -16.42 -7.79
C ILE A 55 -49.47 -16.34 -9.15
N SER A 56 -50.23 -16.46 -10.23
CA SER A 56 -49.79 -16.08 -11.58
C SER A 56 -49.96 -14.56 -11.74
N ARG A 57 -48.87 -13.81 -11.84
CA ARG A 57 -48.95 -12.38 -12.21
C ARG A 57 -49.12 -12.24 -13.72
N ALA A 58 -50.25 -11.63 -14.07
CA ALA A 58 -50.71 -11.33 -15.41
C ALA A 58 -49.79 -10.37 -16.18
N THR A 59 -49.81 -10.55 -17.50
CA THR A 59 -49.31 -9.65 -18.54
C THR A 59 -49.85 -8.23 -18.37
N VAL A 60 -48.96 -7.27 -18.14
CA VAL A 60 -49.22 -5.84 -18.32
C VAL A 60 -48.37 -5.37 -19.50
N TYR A 61 -49.06 -4.82 -20.49
CA TYR A 61 -48.51 -4.24 -21.71
C TYR A 61 -47.62 -3.04 -21.35
N TYR A 62 -46.32 -3.11 -21.61
CA TYR A 62 -45.42 -1.95 -21.55
C TYR A 62 -45.22 -1.40 -22.96
N PRO A 63 -45.32 -0.07 -23.18
CA PRO A 63 -44.98 0.52 -24.46
C PRO A 63 -43.52 0.23 -24.78
N LYS A 64 -43.28 -0.14 -26.04
CA LYS A 64 -41.99 -0.50 -26.65
C LYS A 64 -40.83 0.30 -26.04
N SER A 65 -40.10 -0.31 -25.10
CA SER A 65 -38.91 0.27 -24.49
C SER A 65 -37.91 0.55 -25.59
N MET A 66 -37.72 1.82 -25.94
CA MET A 66 -36.51 2.23 -26.65
C MET A 66 -35.35 1.76 -25.79
N ARG A 67 -34.50 0.88 -26.34
CA ARG A 67 -33.20 0.60 -25.74
C ARG A 67 -32.44 1.91 -25.79
N VAL A 68 -32.54 2.72 -24.74
CA VAL A 68 -31.50 3.68 -24.44
C VAL A 68 -30.27 2.81 -24.21
N LYS A 69 -29.35 2.81 -25.18
CA LYS A 69 -27.99 2.36 -24.95
C LYS A 69 -27.49 3.26 -23.83
N LEU A 70 -27.61 2.79 -22.59
CA LEU A 70 -26.90 3.39 -21.48
C LEU A 70 -25.44 3.20 -21.86
N ALA A 71 -24.81 4.28 -22.33
CA ALA A 71 -23.40 4.27 -22.66
C ALA A 71 -22.68 3.70 -21.43
N SER A 72 -21.84 2.69 -21.62
CA SER A 72 -20.98 2.26 -20.52
C SER A 72 -20.28 3.51 -19.99
N PRO A 73 -20.21 3.71 -18.66
CA PRO A 73 -19.37 4.78 -18.14
C PRO A 73 -18.00 4.65 -18.82
N PRO A 74 -17.38 5.77 -19.25
CA PRO A 74 -16.07 5.71 -19.88
C PRO A 74 -15.15 4.89 -18.98
N PRO A 75 -14.30 4.00 -19.54
CA PRO A 75 -13.34 3.27 -18.74
C PRO A 75 -12.58 4.28 -17.88
N PRO A 76 -12.38 4.01 -16.57
CA PRO A 76 -11.66 4.93 -15.70
C PRO A 76 -10.34 5.27 -16.38
N ALA A 77 -10.09 6.58 -16.54
CA ALA A 77 -8.86 7.05 -17.18
C ALA A 77 -7.67 6.41 -16.46
N ASP A 78 -6.71 5.89 -17.21
CA ASP A 78 -5.49 5.36 -16.62
C ASP A 78 -4.74 6.52 -15.94
N VAL A 79 -4.74 6.54 -14.61
CA VAL A 79 -4.07 7.57 -13.80
C VAL A 79 -2.59 7.24 -13.62
N PHE A 80 -2.17 6.02 -13.98
CA PHE A 80 -0.79 5.57 -13.82
C PHE A 80 0.25 6.43 -14.57
N PRO A 81 0.01 6.88 -15.82
CA PRO A 81 0.95 7.77 -16.51
C PRO A 81 1.26 9.04 -15.71
N LYS A 82 0.24 9.62 -15.08
CA LYS A 82 0.42 10.80 -14.24
C LYS A 82 1.30 10.52 -13.02
N LEU A 83 1.11 9.38 -12.35
CA LEU A 83 1.98 8.95 -11.24
C LEU A 83 3.41 8.70 -11.69
N SER A 84 3.59 8.12 -12.89
CA SER A 84 4.91 7.92 -13.47
C SER A 84 5.59 9.25 -13.79
N ASP A 85 4.87 10.23 -14.30
CA ASP A 85 5.40 11.56 -14.56
C ASP A 85 5.79 12.28 -13.25
N GLU A 86 4.95 12.20 -12.22
CA GLU A 86 5.27 12.71 -10.87
C GLU A 86 6.52 12.04 -10.28
N ALA A 87 6.65 10.72 -10.44
CA ALA A 87 7.83 9.97 -9.99
C ALA A 87 9.10 10.39 -10.72
N LYS A 88 9.01 10.65 -12.04
CA LYS A 88 10.15 11.13 -12.84
C LYS A 88 10.62 12.51 -12.40
N VAL A 89 9.69 13.45 -12.18
CA VAL A 89 10.04 14.79 -11.69
C VAL A 89 10.76 14.69 -10.35
N LEU A 90 10.23 13.89 -9.42
CA LEU A 90 10.86 13.67 -8.12
C LEU A 90 12.24 13.01 -8.25
N TRP A 91 12.37 12.06 -9.18
CA TRP A 91 13.64 11.41 -9.46
C TRP A 91 14.68 12.39 -10.03
N ASP A 92 14.27 13.30 -10.92
CA ASP A 92 15.12 14.35 -11.46
C ASP A 92 15.55 15.33 -10.35
N ASP A 93 14.64 15.71 -9.46
CA ASP A 93 14.94 16.54 -8.28
C ASP A 93 15.94 15.84 -7.34
N PHE A 94 15.77 14.53 -7.12
CA PHE A 94 16.71 13.72 -6.35
C PHE A 94 18.09 13.67 -7.01
N ASN A 95 18.15 13.47 -8.32
CA ASN A 95 19.41 13.47 -9.07
C ASN A 95 20.09 14.85 -9.00
N TYR A 96 19.32 15.93 -9.09
CA TYR A 96 19.82 17.28 -8.92
C TYR A 96 20.39 17.49 -7.50
N PHE A 97 19.67 17.03 -6.47
CA PHE A 97 20.08 17.11 -5.08
C PHE A 97 21.42 16.40 -4.81
N ILE A 98 21.62 15.20 -5.37
CA ILE A 98 22.92 14.49 -5.26
C ILE A 98 23.98 15.04 -6.24
N GLY A 99 23.69 16.13 -6.96
CA GLY A 99 24.61 16.80 -7.88
C GLY A 99 24.89 16.02 -9.17
N GLY A 100 23.96 15.17 -9.61
CA GLY A 100 24.12 14.26 -10.74
C GLY A 100 25.20 13.19 -10.53
N MET A 101 25.67 13.01 -9.29
CA MET A 101 26.69 12.03 -8.96
C MET A 101 26.07 10.64 -8.74
N SER A 102 26.89 9.60 -8.86
CA SER A 102 26.48 8.28 -8.35
C SER A 102 26.35 8.31 -6.83
N LEU A 103 25.52 7.43 -6.27
CA LEU A 103 25.25 7.42 -4.83
C LEU A 103 26.52 7.23 -3.98
N THR A 104 27.44 6.39 -4.44
CA THR A 104 28.74 6.20 -3.79
C THR A 104 29.60 7.47 -3.83
N SER A 105 29.56 8.21 -4.93
CA SER A 105 30.27 9.48 -5.05
C SER A 105 29.68 10.57 -4.17
N PHE A 106 28.34 10.65 -4.08
CA PHE A 106 27.63 11.53 -3.17
C PHE A 106 28.03 11.27 -1.71
N VAL A 107 27.99 10.02 -1.27
CA VAL A 107 28.41 9.63 0.09
C VAL A 107 29.89 9.97 0.36
N LYS A 108 30.79 9.67 -0.59
CA LYS A 108 32.21 10.03 -0.47
C LYS A 108 32.39 11.55 -0.39
N HIS A 109 31.57 12.32 -1.09
CA HIS A 109 31.58 13.77 -1.02
C HIS A 109 31.22 14.26 0.39
N LEU A 110 30.19 13.70 1.02
CA LEU A 110 29.81 14.02 2.41
C LEU A 110 30.94 13.69 3.40
N LEU A 111 31.52 12.50 3.30
CA LEU A 111 32.68 12.12 4.13
C LEU A 111 33.85 13.07 3.94
N LYS A 112 34.16 13.45 2.69
CA LYS A 112 35.22 14.42 2.40
C LYS A 112 34.92 15.76 3.06
N LYS A 113 33.68 16.25 3.02
CA LYS A 113 33.26 17.50 3.68
C LYS A 113 33.42 17.42 5.21
N TYR A 114 33.07 16.28 5.80
CA TYR A 114 33.18 16.04 7.25
C TYR A 114 34.61 15.94 7.75
N PHE A 115 35.51 15.29 7.00
CA PHE A 115 36.91 15.10 7.41
C PHE A 115 37.84 16.26 7.03
N ARG A 116 37.44 17.16 6.12
CA ARG A 116 38.31 18.22 5.58
C ARG A 116 38.70 19.20 6.68
N SER A 117 39.97 19.18 7.07
CA SER A 117 40.52 19.98 8.17
C SER A 117 40.40 21.49 7.97
N ASP A 118 40.46 21.97 6.72
CA ASP A 118 40.39 23.40 6.41
C ASP A 118 38.94 23.90 6.28
N SER A 119 37.96 23.03 6.54
CA SER A 119 36.54 23.34 6.45
C SER A 119 36.01 23.78 7.81
N LYS A 120 35.19 24.84 7.82
CA LYS A 120 34.38 25.19 8.99
C LYS A 120 33.45 24.04 9.42
N CYS A 121 33.17 23.10 8.52
CA CYS A 121 32.30 21.95 8.76
C CYS A 121 33.05 20.70 9.29
N GLN A 122 34.34 20.79 9.62
CA GLN A 122 35.07 19.61 10.10
C GLN A 122 34.43 19.05 11.38
N GLY A 123 34.13 17.76 11.37
CA GLY A 123 33.53 17.09 12.53
C GLY A 123 32.09 17.53 12.84
N GLN A 124 31.48 18.39 12.01
CA GLN A 124 30.11 18.84 12.24
C GLN A 124 29.12 17.79 11.75
N ILE A 125 28.30 17.29 12.68
CA ILE A 125 27.26 16.30 12.36
C ILE A 125 26.23 16.83 11.36
N ALA A 126 26.05 18.16 11.30
CA ALA A 126 25.17 18.84 10.34
C ALA A 126 25.49 18.49 8.87
N VAL A 127 26.74 18.11 8.57
CA VAL A 127 27.15 17.61 7.24
C VAL A 127 26.32 16.40 6.79
N PHE A 128 25.80 15.61 7.72
CA PHE A 128 24.96 14.45 7.44
C PHE A 128 23.48 14.70 7.76
N VAL A 129 23.18 15.48 8.80
CA VAL A 129 21.78 15.78 9.19
C VAL A 129 21.04 16.55 8.10
N GLU A 130 21.64 17.63 7.56
CA GLU A 130 20.98 18.43 6.52
C GLU A 130 20.63 17.60 5.28
N PRO A 131 21.55 16.79 4.70
CA PRO A 131 21.18 15.89 3.62
C PRO A 131 20.17 14.81 4.00
N LEU A 132 20.21 14.29 5.24
CA LEU A 132 19.28 13.26 5.69
C LEU A 132 17.83 13.77 5.73
N ASP A 133 17.63 14.99 6.21
CA ASP A 133 16.29 15.60 6.25
C ASP A 133 15.68 15.66 4.84
N GLU A 134 16.45 16.11 3.85
CA GLU A 134 16.01 16.14 2.45
C GLU A 134 15.76 14.72 1.89
N LEU A 135 16.66 13.77 2.16
CA LEU A 135 16.51 12.38 1.74
C LEU A 135 15.24 11.74 2.32
N TYR A 136 14.88 12.04 3.57
CA TYR A 136 13.61 11.58 4.15
C TYR A 136 12.39 12.22 3.46
N GLN A 137 12.46 13.49 3.04
CA GLN A 137 11.38 14.10 2.27
C GLN A 137 11.22 13.41 0.91
N PHE A 138 12.32 13.11 0.21
CA PHE A 138 12.28 12.35 -1.03
C PHE A 138 11.69 10.96 -0.80
N GLN A 139 12.15 10.23 0.22
CA GLN A 139 11.68 8.89 0.52
C GLN A 139 10.18 8.89 0.85
N LYS A 140 9.72 9.85 1.66
CA LYS A 140 8.30 10.00 2.01
C LYS A 140 7.45 10.32 0.79
N SER A 141 7.90 11.29 -0.02
CA SER A 141 7.16 11.74 -1.20
C SER A 141 7.06 10.63 -2.24
N TYR A 142 8.16 9.91 -2.49
CA TYR A 142 8.15 8.75 -3.38
C TYR A 142 7.30 7.61 -2.82
N GLY A 143 7.37 7.35 -1.51
CA GLY A 143 6.54 6.37 -0.82
C GLY A 143 5.03 6.66 -0.97
N CYS A 144 4.63 7.93 -1.00
CA CYS A 144 3.26 8.32 -1.32
C CYS A 144 2.85 7.91 -2.74
N ILE A 145 3.73 8.10 -3.74
CA ILE A 145 3.49 7.70 -5.13
C ILE A 145 3.37 6.17 -5.23
N ILE A 146 4.27 5.43 -4.58
CA ILE A 146 4.21 3.96 -4.52
C ILE A 146 2.91 3.49 -3.88
N ALA A 147 2.52 4.05 -2.75
CA ALA A 147 1.26 3.71 -2.08
C ALA A 147 0.03 4.02 -2.95
N GLN A 148 0.05 5.12 -3.71
CA GLN A 148 -1.02 5.46 -4.64
C GLN A 148 -1.08 4.50 -5.82
N SER A 149 0.06 4.16 -6.43
CA SER A 149 0.12 3.19 -7.53
C SER A 149 -0.45 1.82 -7.11
N LEU A 150 -0.12 1.36 -5.90
CA LEU A 150 -0.64 0.12 -5.33
C LEU A 150 -2.17 0.17 -5.13
N ARG A 151 -2.72 1.32 -4.72
CA ARG A 151 -4.17 1.49 -4.55
C ARG A 151 -4.94 1.49 -5.87
N ILE A 152 -4.33 2.02 -6.93
CA ILE A 152 -4.98 2.17 -8.25
C ILE A 152 -4.92 0.87 -9.04
N GLU A 153 -3.76 0.23 -9.11
CA GLU A 153 -3.52 -0.91 -10.01
C GLU A 153 -3.24 -2.23 -9.25
N GLY A 154 -2.92 -2.16 -7.96
CA GLY A 154 -2.40 -3.31 -7.22
C GLY A 154 -0.94 -3.62 -7.56
N PRO A 155 -0.41 -4.80 -7.15
CA PRO A 155 0.96 -5.21 -7.43
C PRO A 155 1.13 -5.61 -8.90
N SER A 156 1.19 -4.61 -9.77
CA SER A 156 1.39 -4.74 -11.22
C SER A 156 2.88 -4.70 -11.58
N ALA A 157 3.22 -5.11 -12.82
CA ALA A 157 4.58 -4.95 -13.34
C ALA A 157 5.02 -3.48 -13.35
N ARG A 158 4.10 -2.55 -13.61
CA ARG A 158 4.37 -1.11 -13.61
C ARG A 158 4.63 -0.59 -12.19
N HIS A 159 3.84 -1.04 -11.21
CA HIS A 159 4.07 -0.76 -9.80
C HIS A 159 5.45 -1.25 -9.34
N HIS A 160 5.82 -2.49 -9.67
CA HIS A 160 7.13 -3.02 -9.32
C HIS A 160 8.27 -2.26 -9.99
N ALA A 161 8.13 -1.85 -11.26
CA ALA A 161 9.14 -1.02 -11.92
C ALA A 161 9.34 0.31 -11.17
N LEU A 162 8.24 0.97 -10.79
CA LEU A 162 8.25 2.20 -10.00
C LEU A 162 8.92 1.98 -8.63
N GLU A 163 8.59 0.88 -7.95
CA GLU A 163 9.21 0.53 -6.67
C GLU A 163 10.72 0.30 -6.80
N GLN A 164 11.18 -0.36 -7.87
CA GLN A 164 12.60 -0.58 -8.14
C GLN A 164 13.36 0.73 -8.37
N GLU A 165 12.76 1.68 -9.11
CA GLU A 165 13.35 3.01 -9.33
C GLU A 165 13.55 3.76 -7.99
N GLY A 166 12.54 3.71 -7.12
CA GLY A 166 12.58 4.32 -5.78
C GLY A 166 13.62 3.73 -4.82
N GLN A 167 14.14 2.53 -5.09
CA GLN A 167 15.11 1.90 -4.18
C GLN A 167 16.37 2.73 -3.97
N SER A 168 16.79 3.50 -4.97
CA SER A 168 18.03 4.29 -4.84
C SER A 168 17.89 5.40 -3.80
N ILE A 169 16.70 5.99 -3.66
CA ILE A 169 16.40 6.96 -2.59
C ILE A 169 16.49 6.26 -1.24
N GLY A 170 15.89 5.07 -1.11
CA GLY A 170 15.98 4.26 0.12
C GLY A 170 17.42 3.88 0.48
N ARG A 171 18.24 3.50 -0.51
CA ARG A 171 19.67 3.21 -0.31
C ARG A 171 20.44 4.46 0.11
N ALA A 172 20.09 5.63 -0.43
CA ALA A 172 20.71 6.89 -0.06
C ALA A 172 20.50 7.19 1.43
N VAL A 173 19.25 7.09 1.89
CA VAL A 173 18.88 7.21 3.30
C VAL A 173 19.69 6.24 4.15
N GLU A 174 19.61 4.94 3.84
CA GLU A 174 20.32 3.89 4.60
C GLU A 174 21.82 4.17 4.73
N TRP A 175 22.45 4.58 3.63
CA TRP A 175 23.90 4.81 3.61
C TRP A 175 24.29 6.03 4.41
N VAL A 176 23.54 7.13 4.30
CA VAL A 176 23.86 8.36 5.05
C VAL A 176 23.50 8.20 6.53
N GLU A 177 22.43 7.46 6.86
CA GLU A 177 22.08 7.12 8.24
C GLU A 177 23.20 6.32 8.91
N ASP A 178 23.74 5.32 8.24
CA ASP A 178 24.83 4.50 8.81
C ASP A 178 26.09 5.33 9.11
N ILE A 179 26.41 6.31 8.25
CA ILE A 179 27.49 7.29 8.51
C ILE A 179 27.16 8.14 9.71
N TRP A 180 25.96 8.69 9.72
CA TRP A 180 25.52 9.61 10.75
C TRP A 180 25.59 8.94 12.11
N HIS A 181 25.08 7.71 12.25
CA HIS A 181 25.20 6.92 13.47
C HIS A 181 26.66 6.77 13.92
N CYS A 182 27.59 6.44 13.01
CA CYS A 182 29.01 6.35 13.34
C CYS A 182 29.66 7.70 13.67
N ALA A 183 29.13 8.79 13.11
CA ALA A 183 29.64 10.14 13.26
C ALA A 183 29.19 10.82 14.56
N ILE A 184 28.04 10.41 15.13
CA ILE A 184 27.55 10.90 16.43
C ILE A 184 28.59 10.64 17.52
N ASP A 185 29.27 9.49 17.48
CA ASP A 185 30.32 9.14 18.42
C ASP A 185 31.65 9.89 18.16
N GLY A 186 31.67 10.77 17.15
CA GLY A 186 32.77 11.66 16.84
C GLY A 186 33.66 11.21 15.67
N LEU A 187 34.56 12.12 15.28
CA LEU A 187 35.39 11.98 14.08
C LEU A 187 36.31 10.75 14.09
N GLY A 188 36.81 10.36 15.26
CA GLY A 188 37.66 9.18 15.42
C GLY A 188 36.93 7.87 15.14
N ASN A 189 35.70 7.74 15.65
CA ASN A 189 34.87 6.54 15.46
C ASN A 189 34.46 6.36 14.02
N LEU A 190 34.01 7.44 13.37
CA LEU A 190 33.70 7.39 11.94
C LEU A 190 34.91 7.01 11.09
N ARG A 191 36.10 7.56 11.39
CA ARG A 191 37.34 7.23 10.68
C ARG A 191 37.71 5.76 10.85
N LEU A 192 37.60 5.23 12.07
CA LEU A 192 37.87 3.83 12.37
C LEU A 192 36.89 2.90 11.64
N ALA A 193 35.60 3.20 11.67
CA ALA A 193 34.57 2.42 11.00
C ALA A 193 34.75 2.43 9.47
N TYR A 194 35.06 3.59 8.87
CA TYR A 194 35.37 3.71 7.45
C TYR A 194 36.59 2.87 7.04
N ASN A 195 37.68 2.96 7.80
CA ASN A 195 38.91 2.21 7.53
C ASN A 195 38.73 0.70 7.67
N ARG A 196 37.89 0.26 8.62
CA ARG A 196 37.53 -1.15 8.82
C ARG A 196 36.48 -1.66 7.85
N LYS A 197 36.02 -0.84 6.88
CA LYS A 197 34.98 -1.18 5.91
C LYS A 197 33.65 -1.59 6.54
N LEU A 198 33.26 -0.95 7.65
CA LEU A 198 32.05 -1.29 8.39
C LEU A 198 30.79 -0.59 7.84
N MET A 199 30.93 0.37 6.92
CA MET A 199 29.78 1.11 6.39
C MET A 199 28.90 0.24 5.48
N ALA A 200 27.60 0.50 5.46
CA ALA A 200 26.59 -0.24 4.72
C ALA A 200 26.92 -0.32 3.22
N TRP A 201 27.39 0.77 2.61
CA TRP A 201 27.80 0.74 1.20
C TRP A 201 29.12 0.00 0.96
N GLN A 202 29.99 -0.13 1.96
CA GLN A 202 31.27 -0.84 1.81
C GLN A 202 31.10 -2.36 1.92
N ARG A 203 30.03 -2.82 2.58
CA ARG A 203 29.71 -4.24 2.73
C ARG A 203 29.02 -4.86 1.51
N ARG A 204 28.50 -4.02 0.61
CA ARG A 204 27.71 -4.43 -0.57
C ARG A 204 28.47 -4.33 -1.90
N VAL A 205 29.75 -3.96 -1.86
CA VAL A 205 30.67 -3.84 -3.01
C VAL A 205 31.77 -4.87 -2.87
#